data_AF-A0A1S3AU81-F1
#
_entry.id   AF-A0A1S3AU81-F1
#
_cell.length_a   1.000
_cell.length_b   1.000
_cell.length_c   1.000
_cell.angle_alpha   90.00
_cell.angle_beta   90.00
_cell.angle_gamma   90.00
#
_symmetry.space_group_name_H-M   'P 1'
#
loop_
_entity.id
_entity.type
_entity.pdbx_description
1 polymer ?
#
loop_
_entity_poly.entity_id
_entity_poly.type
_entity_poly.pdbx_seq_one_letter_code
_entity_poly.pdbx_strand_id
1 'polypeptide(L)'
;MMLRIRSRDGLERVAVENPHITIAQLKAIIQSQLKIPIHNQTLSANQNILLAKTQDDLSKFTDMSNPNTYLSSLNLSHGSIVFLAYEGERTVAGPTVHPAGSFGRKMTMDDLIAKQMRITRQENPHCELVSFDRDCANAFQHYVNETLAFAVKRGGMMYGTVSPEGKVEVDFIYEPPQQGTEDNLLFFRDHDEERLVEAIAVGLGMRKVGFIFTQTISQDKKDYTLSNREVLQAAQFHSESELKEWVTAVVKLEVNEDGGADVHFEAFQMSDMCIRLFKEGWFETDIGEDFDPKLSKMKKDVVVGVKDTRDVDNDFFLVVVKIFDHQGPLSTTFPIENRNVPVTMKALKNHLDRSKGLPFVKRISDFHLLLLLSRVLDVSSDVPALAECVQTQTAVPEGYKILIESMASAA
;
A
#
# COMPACT_ATOMS: atom_id res chain seq x y z
N MET A 1 -38.84 -22.99 -10.68
CA MET A 1 -38.77 -22.00 -11.80
C MET A 1 -38.95 -20.58 -11.28
N MET A 2 -38.39 -19.59 -11.96
CA MET A 2 -38.61 -18.17 -11.63
C MET A 2 -39.63 -17.58 -12.59
N LEU A 3 -40.76 -17.08 -12.08
CA LEU A 3 -41.73 -16.32 -12.86
C LEU A 3 -41.49 -14.82 -12.67
N ARG A 4 -41.77 -14.03 -13.70
CA ARG A 4 -41.70 -12.57 -13.64
C ARG A 4 -43.13 -12.03 -13.53
N ILE A 5 -43.49 -11.47 -12.38
CA ILE A 5 -44.82 -10.91 -12.14
C ILE A 5 -44.78 -9.42 -12.51
N ARG A 6 -45.49 -9.05 -13.57
CA ARG A 6 -45.64 -7.64 -13.98
C ARG A 6 -46.94 -7.10 -13.42
N SER A 7 -46.86 -6.09 -12.58
CA SER A 7 -48.01 -5.35 -12.05
C SER A 7 -47.92 -3.87 -12.39
N ARG A 8 -48.86 -3.06 -11.90
CA ARG A 8 -48.78 -1.59 -11.97
C ARG A 8 -47.55 -1.02 -11.26
N ASP A 9 -46.99 -1.75 -10.28
CA ASP A 9 -45.87 -1.27 -9.48
C ASP A 9 -44.50 -1.60 -10.07
N GLY A 10 -44.44 -2.48 -11.07
CA GLY A 10 -43.18 -2.91 -11.66
C GLY A 10 -43.14 -4.39 -12.02
N LEU A 11 -41.93 -4.89 -12.24
CA LEU A 11 -41.65 -6.28 -12.57
C LEU A 11 -40.90 -6.93 -11.40
N GLU A 12 -41.55 -7.86 -10.71
CA GLU A 12 -40.97 -8.60 -9.59
C GLU A 12 -40.72 -10.06 -9.97
N ARG A 13 -39.74 -10.70 -9.34
CA ARG A 13 -39.42 -12.11 -9.59
C ARG A 13 -39.99 -12.96 -8.46
N VAL A 14 -40.82 -13.93 -8.82
CA VAL A 14 -41.40 -14.88 -7.86
C VAL A 14 -40.79 -16.25 -8.07
N ALA A 15 -40.21 -16.79 -7.00
CA ALA A 15 -39.65 -18.14 -6.98
C ALA A 15 -40.78 -19.16 -6.79
N VAL A 16 -40.92 -20.07 -7.76
CA VAL A 16 -41.84 -21.20 -7.73
C VAL A 16 -41.01 -22.46 -7.61
N GLU A 17 -40.88 -23.02 -6.40
CA GLU A 17 -39.98 -24.15 -6.13
C GLU A 17 -40.36 -25.40 -6.93
N ASN A 18 -41.66 -25.67 -7.08
CA ASN A 18 -42.19 -26.80 -7.86
C ASN A 18 -43.00 -26.28 -9.07
N PRO A 19 -42.66 -26.64 -10.33
CA PRO A 19 -43.41 -26.21 -11.52
C PRO A 19 -44.82 -26.85 -11.63
N HIS A 20 -45.11 -27.92 -10.89
CA HIS A 20 -46.42 -28.59 -10.87
C HIS A 20 -47.39 -27.98 -9.84
N ILE A 21 -47.47 -26.65 -9.79
CA ILE A 21 -48.42 -25.95 -8.91
C ILE A 21 -49.66 -25.48 -9.66
N THR A 22 -50.75 -25.28 -8.93
CA THR A 22 -51.99 -24.69 -9.43
C THR A 22 -51.95 -23.16 -9.39
N ILE A 23 -52.89 -22.51 -10.08
CA ILE A 23 -53.07 -21.05 -10.00
C ILE A 23 -53.34 -20.60 -8.56
N ALA A 24 -54.11 -21.35 -7.77
CA ALA A 24 -54.35 -21.04 -6.36
C ALA A 24 -53.04 -21.00 -5.54
N GLN A 25 -52.16 -21.98 -5.77
CA GLN A 25 -50.86 -22.03 -5.13
C GLN A 25 -49.95 -20.88 -5.60
N LEU A 26 -49.98 -20.51 -6.88
CA LEU A 26 -49.27 -19.33 -7.37
C LEU A 26 -49.74 -18.05 -6.68
N LYS A 27 -51.07 -17.86 -6.50
CA LYS A 27 -51.61 -16.71 -5.78
C LYS A 27 -51.15 -16.67 -4.31
N ALA A 28 -51.05 -17.83 -3.66
CA ALA A 28 -50.53 -17.93 -2.30
C ALA A 28 -49.04 -17.54 -2.21
N ILE A 29 -48.23 -17.95 -3.20
CA ILE A 29 -46.82 -17.55 -3.28
C ILE A 29 -46.70 -16.03 -3.49
N ILE A 30 -47.51 -15.46 -4.38
CA ILE A 30 -47.57 -14.00 -4.62
C ILE A 30 -47.97 -13.27 -3.33
N GLN A 31 -48.94 -13.78 -2.57
CA GLN A 31 -49.30 -13.18 -1.28
C GLN A 31 -48.14 -13.24 -0.28
N SER A 32 -47.44 -14.37 -0.20
CA SER A 32 -46.32 -14.55 0.73
C SER A 32 -45.15 -13.62 0.40
N GLN A 33 -44.73 -13.56 -0.87
CA GLN A 33 -43.55 -12.82 -1.33
C GLN A 33 -43.84 -11.34 -1.60
N LEU A 34 -44.97 -11.01 -2.22
CA LEU A 34 -45.30 -9.66 -2.69
C LEU A 34 -46.31 -8.93 -1.80
N LYS A 35 -46.84 -9.59 -0.75
CA LYS A 35 -47.80 -9.07 0.23
C LYS A 35 -49.13 -8.59 -0.36
N ILE A 36 -49.52 -9.12 -1.52
CA ILE A 36 -50.81 -8.83 -2.16
C ILE A 36 -51.84 -9.89 -1.72
N PRO A 37 -52.95 -9.53 -1.06
CA PRO A 37 -53.95 -10.51 -0.63
C PRO A 37 -54.55 -11.29 -1.79
N ILE A 38 -54.71 -12.62 -1.65
CA ILE A 38 -55.24 -13.52 -2.71
C ILE A 38 -56.55 -13.00 -3.33
N HIS A 39 -57.45 -12.44 -2.51
CA HIS A 39 -58.75 -11.95 -2.96
C HIS A 39 -58.65 -10.70 -3.86
N ASN A 40 -57.54 -9.98 -3.81
CA ASN A 40 -57.28 -8.83 -4.68
C ASN A 40 -56.53 -9.22 -5.97
N GLN A 41 -56.06 -10.46 -6.09
CA GLN A 41 -55.22 -10.86 -7.23
C GLN A 41 -56.05 -11.34 -8.42
N THR A 42 -55.93 -10.64 -9.55
CA THR A 42 -56.36 -11.14 -10.87
C THR A 42 -55.12 -11.35 -11.74
N LEU A 43 -54.89 -12.60 -12.14
CA LEU A 43 -53.75 -13.02 -12.95
C LEU A 43 -54.18 -13.21 -14.40
N SER A 44 -53.29 -12.95 -15.34
CA SER A 44 -53.46 -13.29 -16.75
C SER A 44 -52.09 -13.41 -17.44
N ALA A 45 -52.00 -14.23 -18.48
CA ALA A 45 -50.89 -14.23 -19.42
C ALA A 45 -51.01 -13.06 -20.43
N ASN A 46 -52.15 -12.37 -20.48
CA ASN A 46 -52.39 -11.23 -21.36
C ASN A 46 -52.01 -9.91 -20.70
N GLN A 47 -51.10 -9.17 -21.34
CA GLN A 47 -50.63 -7.87 -20.87
C GLN A 47 -51.74 -6.83 -20.69
N ASN A 48 -52.82 -6.91 -21.49
CA ASN A 48 -53.89 -5.94 -21.48
C ASN A 48 -54.65 -5.86 -20.15
N ILE A 49 -54.49 -6.85 -19.25
CA ILE A 49 -55.06 -6.79 -17.90
C ILE A 49 -54.55 -5.58 -17.11
N LEU A 50 -53.34 -5.09 -17.40
CA LEU A 50 -52.77 -3.90 -16.76
C LEU A 50 -53.46 -2.59 -17.19
N LEU A 51 -54.26 -2.63 -18.25
CA LEU A 51 -55.03 -1.48 -18.74
C LEU A 51 -56.47 -1.48 -18.21
N ALA A 52 -56.90 -2.55 -17.53
CA ALA A 52 -58.23 -2.65 -16.94
C ALA A 52 -58.39 -1.61 -15.81
N LYS A 53 -59.50 -0.86 -15.85
CA LYS A 53 -59.78 0.21 -14.87
C LYS A 53 -60.96 -0.11 -13.96
N THR A 54 -61.76 -1.11 -14.33
CA THR A 54 -62.98 -1.49 -13.63
C THR A 54 -63.01 -3.00 -13.38
N GLN A 55 -63.79 -3.44 -12.40
CA GLN A 55 -63.98 -4.87 -12.12
C GLN A 55 -64.58 -5.63 -13.32
N ASP A 56 -65.42 -4.96 -14.12
CA ASP A 56 -65.97 -5.48 -15.38
C ASP A 56 -64.92 -5.65 -16.48
N ASP A 57 -63.84 -4.86 -16.45
CA ASP A 57 -62.71 -5.07 -17.37
C ASP A 57 -61.82 -6.23 -16.92
N LEU A 58 -61.63 -6.40 -15.62
CA LEU A 58 -60.86 -7.52 -15.05
C LEU A 58 -61.54 -8.86 -15.28
N SER A 59 -62.88 -8.91 -15.24
CA SER A 59 -63.65 -10.15 -15.44
C SER A 59 -63.53 -10.73 -16.86
N LYS A 60 -63.09 -9.92 -17.84
CA LYS A 60 -62.83 -10.36 -19.23
C LYS A 60 -61.56 -11.23 -19.36
N PHE A 61 -60.69 -11.25 -18.35
CA PHE A 61 -59.46 -12.03 -18.34
C PHE A 61 -59.66 -13.35 -17.59
N THR A 62 -60.14 -14.36 -18.32
CA THR A 62 -60.50 -15.67 -17.74
C THR A 62 -59.45 -16.76 -17.93
N ASP A 63 -58.34 -16.47 -18.60
CA ASP A 63 -57.29 -17.44 -18.93
C ASP A 63 -56.61 -18.04 -17.70
N MET A 64 -56.62 -17.31 -16.57
CA MET A 64 -56.08 -17.76 -15.29
C MET A 64 -57.11 -17.65 -14.15
N SER A 65 -58.41 -17.74 -14.43
CA SER A 65 -59.46 -17.59 -13.40
C SER A 65 -59.74 -18.86 -12.60
N ASN A 66 -59.54 -20.05 -13.18
CA ASN A 66 -59.80 -21.33 -12.51
C ASN A 66 -58.66 -21.68 -11.52
N PRO A 67 -58.92 -21.72 -10.20
CA PRO A 67 -57.89 -21.95 -9.19
C PRO A 67 -57.20 -23.32 -9.29
N ASN A 68 -57.86 -24.32 -9.89
CA ASN A 68 -57.38 -25.69 -10.00
C ASN A 68 -56.56 -25.96 -11.28
N THR A 69 -56.48 -24.99 -12.19
CA THR A 69 -55.64 -25.12 -13.39
C THR A 69 -54.17 -25.21 -13.00
N TYR A 70 -53.46 -26.18 -13.56
CA TYR A 70 -52.01 -26.31 -13.36
C TYR A 70 -51.25 -25.30 -14.21
N LEU A 71 -50.16 -24.72 -13.70
CA LEU A 71 -49.34 -23.80 -14.48
C LEU A 71 -48.73 -24.46 -15.74
N SER A 72 -48.52 -25.77 -15.70
CA SER A 72 -48.01 -26.54 -16.84
C SER A 72 -48.94 -26.49 -18.07
N SER A 73 -50.25 -26.27 -17.89
CA SER A 73 -51.19 -26.15 -19.02
C SER A 73 -51.23 -24.74 -19.64
N LEU A 74 -50.49 -23.79 -19.08
CA LEU A 74 -50.48 -22.37 -19.51
C LEU A 74 -49.24 -22.01 -20.33
N ASN A 75 -48.43 -22.99 -20.75
CA ASN A 75 -47.17 -22.78 -21.49
C ASN A 75 -46.19 -21.81 -20.80
N LEU A 76 -46.22 -21.74 -19.47
CA LEU A 76 -45.30 -20.92 -18.68
C LEU A 76 -44.00 -21.70 -18.42
N SER A 77 -42.86 -21.08 -18.75
CA SER A 77 -41.52 -21.61 -18.53
C SER A 77 -40.70 -20.69 -17.62
N HIS A 78 -39.45 -21.06 -17.32
CA HIS A 78 -38.56 -20.20 -16.54
C HIS A 78 -38.40 -18.84 -17.23
N GLY A 79 -38.71 -17.76 -16.51
CA GLY A 79 -38.64 -16.39 -17.01
C GLY A 79 -39.91 -15.88 -17.69
N SER A 80 -40.94 -16.71 -17.86
CA SER A 80 -42.24 -16.27 -18.37
C SER A 80 -42.83 -15.15 -17.52
N ILE A 81 -43.52 -14.24 -18.20
CA ILE A 81 -44.17 -13.09 -17.58
C ILE A 81 -45.63 -13.45 -17.33
N VAL A 82 -46.08 -13.21 -16.10
CA VAL A 82 -47.50 -13.25 -15.72
C VAL A 82 -47.89 -11.85 -15.29
N PHE A 83 -49.02 -11.36 -15.79
CA PHE A 83 -49.52 -10.04 -15.48
C PHE A 83 -50.49 -10.12 -14.30
N LEU A 84 -50.30 -9.23 -13.31
CA LEU A 84 -51.08 -9.17 -12.08
C LEU A 84 -51.75 -7.80 -11.97
N ALA A 85 -53.07 -7.79 -11.96
CA ALA A 85 -53.88 -6.65 -11.56
C ALA A 85 -54.44 -6.86 -10.16
N TYR A 86 -54.41 -5.82 -9.34
CA TYR A 86 -54.94 -5.82 -7.98
C TYR A 86 -55.28 -4.41 -7.51
N GLU A 87 -56.20 -4.29 -6.56
CA GLU A 87 -56.59 -3.04 -5.93
C GLU A 87 -55.90 -2.84 -4.56
N GLY A 88 -55.63 -1.58 -4.20
CA GLY A 88 -55.01 -1.17 -2.93
C GLY A 88 -53.51 -0.79 -3.03
N GLU A 89 -53.08 0.18 -2.22
CA GLU A 89 -51.68 0.60 -2.17
C GLU A 89 -50.83 -0.40 -1.36
N ARG A 90 -49.60 -0.67 -1.81
CA ARG A 90 -48.63 -1.45 -1.04
C ARG A 90 -47.27 -0.75 -1.04
N THR A 91 -46.51 -0.99 0.03
CA THR A 91 -45.11 -0.60 0.10
C THR A 91 -44.27 -1.59 -0.71
N VAL A 92 -43.85 -1.17 -1.88
CA VAL A 92 -42.96 -1.95 -2.75
C VAL A 92 -41.54 -1.64 -2.33
N ALA A 93 -40.73 -2.65 -2.04
CA ALA A 93 -39.30 -2.44 -1.86
C ALA A 93 -38.76 -1.85 -3.16
N GLY A 94 -38.30 -0.59 -3.11
CA GLY A 94 -37.70 0.05 -4.27
C GLY A 94 -36.56 -0.81 -4.83
N PRO A 95 -36.19 -0.65 -6.12
CA PRO A 95 -35.02 -1.34 -6.65
C PRO A 95 -33.83 -1.13 -5.72
N THR A 96 -33.02 -2.17 -5.50
CA THR A 96 -31.68 -1.99 -4.93
C THR A 96 -30.89 -1.13 -5.90
N VAL A 97 -30.98 0.19 -5.70
CA VAL A 97 -30.26 1.17 -6.49
C VAL A 97 -28.81 1.09 -6.03
N HIS A 98 -27.98 0.40 -6.82
CA HIS A 98 -26.57 0.73 -6.90
C HIS A 98 -26.48 1.89 -7.90
N PRO A 99 -26.29 3.14 -7.47
CA PRO A 99 -26.30 4.26 -8.40
C PRO A 99 -25.03 4.21 -9.23
N ALA A 100 -25.16 3.79 -10.48
CA ALA A 100 -24.29 4.29 -11.52
C ALA A 100 -24.75 5.72 -11.85
N GLY A 101 -23.92 6.72 -11.55
CA GLY A 101 -24.07 8.05 -12.13
C GLY A 101 -24.69 9.12 -11.21
N SER A 102 -23.90 10.16 -11.01
CA SER A 102 -24.16 11.42 -10.31
C SER A 102 -25.28 12.25 -10.96
N PHE A 103 -26.57 11.94 -10.73
CA PHE A 103 -27.64 12.92 -10.94
C PHE A 103 -28.74 12.79 -9.88
N GLY A 104 -28.85 13.79 -9.00
CA GLY A 104 -30.02 14.00 -8.13
C GLY A 104 -29.85 13.74 -6.63
N ARG A 105 -28.70 13.24 -6.15
CA ARG A 105 -28.42 13.18 -4.69
C ARG A 105 -28.13 14.58 -4.16
N LYS A 106 -28.79 14.98 -3.05
CA LYS A 106 -28.36 16.15 -2.28
C LYS A 106 -26.93 15.88 -1.83
N MET A 107 -26.00 16.71 -2.32
CA MET A 107 -24.58 16.57 -2.10
C MET A 107 -24.31 16.63 -0.60
N THR A 108 -23.77 15.55 -0.02
CA THR A 108 -23.33 15.55 1.37
C THR A 108 -21.98 16.27 1.48
N MET A 109 -21.58 16.67 2.69
CA MET A 109 -20.24 17.24 2.91
C MET A 109 -19.16 16.23 2.50
N ASP A 110 -19.37 14.94 2.75
CA ASP A 110 -18.43 13.90 2.32
C ASP A 110 -18.39 13.76 0.79
N ASP A 111 -19.52 13.88 0.09
CA ASP A 111 -19.53 13.91 -1.39
C ASP A 111 -18.80 15.16 -1.95
N LEU A 112 -18.85 16.30 -1.24
CA LEU A 112 -18.10 17.52 -1.59
C LEU A 112 -16.60 17.34 -1.39
N ILE A 113 -16.19 16.75 -0.26
CA ILE A 113 -14.78 16.47 0.04
C ILE A 113 -14.24 15.41 -0.95
N ALA A 114 -14.99 14.35 -1.23
CA ALA A 114 -14.63 13.32 -2.20
C ALA A 114 -14.44 13.90 -3.61
N LYS A 115 -15.34 14.77 -4.08
CA LYS A 115 -15.18 15.45 -5.38
C LYS A 115 -13.97 16.39 -5.42
N GLN A 116 -13.55 16.94 -4.27
CA GLN A 116 -12.30 17.70 -4.18
C GLN A 116 -11.07 16.78 -4.16
N MET A 117 -11.18 15.57 -3.60
CA MET A 117 -10.09 14.61 -3.47
C MET A 117 -10.04 13.62 -4.64
N ARG A 118 -9.49 14.13 -5.74
CA ARG A 118 -9.18 13.35 -6.94
C ARG A 118 -7.74 12.84 -6.90
N ILE A 119 -7.57 11.53 -7.07
CA ILE A 119 -6.25 10.90 -7.19
C ILE A 119 -5.94 10.72 -8.67
N THR A 120 -4.82 11.29 -9.10
CA THR A 120 -4.25 11.15 -10.44
C THR A 120 -2.80 10.71 -10.33
N ARG A 121 -2.31 10.01 -11.34
CA ARG A 121 -0.88 9.68 -11.42
C ARG A 121 -0.07 10.98 -11.52
N GLN A 122 0.98 11.06 -10.73
CA GLN A 122 2.00 12.10 -10.85
C GLN A 122 3.07 11.59 -11.82
N GLU A 123 3.32 12.36 -12.88
CA GLU A 123 4.21 11.92 -13.97
C GLU A 123 5.69 12.10 -13.63
N ASN A 124 6.03 13.19 -12.94
CA ASN A 124 7.42 13.54 -12.65
C ASN A 124 7.69 13.54 -11.15
N PRO A 125 8.80 12.90 -10.70
CA PRO A 125 9.26 13.02 -9.33
C PRO A 125 9.83 14.43 -9.09
N HIS A 126 9.92 14.85 -7.82
CA HIS A 126 10.74 16.00 -7.42
C HIS A 126 12.22 15.63 -7.39
N CYS A 127 12.54 14.35 -7.14
CA CYS A 127 13.88 13.79 -7.24
C CYS A 127 14.25 13.50 -8.71
N GLU A 128 15.24 14.18 -9.27
CA GLU A 128 15.68 14.00 -10.66
C GLU A 128 16.24 12.59 -10.89
N LEU A 129 17.07 12.14 -9.95
CA LEU A 129 17.67 10.81 -9.90
C LEU A 129 18.15 10.51 -8.48
N VAL A 130 18.30 9.23 -8.19
CA VAL A 130 19.04 8.73 -7.03
C VAL A 130 20.30 8.02 -7.49
N SER A 131 21.43 8.33 -6.86
CA SER A 131 22.71 7.67 -7.06
C SER A 131 23.13 6.95 -5.79
N PHE A 132 23.47 5.67 -5.87
CA PHE A 132 23.92 4.90 -4.71
C PHE A 132 25.44 4.73 -4.72
N ASP A 133 26.07 4.88 -3.56
CA ASP A 133 27.45 4.44 -3.37
C ASP A 133 27.54 2.93 -3.59
N ARG A 134 28.49 2.51 -4.42
CA ARG A 134 28.66 1.12 -4.83
C ARG A 134 28.94 0.19 -3.65
N ASP A 135 29.81 0.60 -2.73
CA ASP A 135 30.23 -0.24 -1.62
C ASP A 135 29.09 -0.39 -0.59
N CYS A 136 28.38 0.71 -0.32
CA CYS A 136 27.21 0.71 0.55
C CYS A 136 26.07 -0.14 -0.01
N ALA A 137 25.68 0.08 -1.26
CA ALA A 137 24.64 -0.71 -1.93
C ALA A 137 25.01 -2.19 -1.96
N ASN A 138 26.29 -2.50 -2.25
CA ASN A 138 26.80 -3.86 -2.25
C ASN A 138 26.73 -4.51 -0.86
N ALA A 139 27.11 -3.79 0.20
CA ALA A 139 27.06 -4.28 1.57
C ALA A 139 25.63 -4.58 2.06
N PHE A 140 24.63 -3.81 1.60
CA PHE A 140 23.21 -4.06 1.88
C PHE A 140 22.71 -5.28 1.12
N GLN A 141 22.84 -5.31 -0.22
CA GLN A 141 22.34 -6.43 -1.02
C GLN A 141 23.00 -7.77 -0.67
N HIS A 142 24.31 -7.77 -0.39
CA HIS A 142 25.04 -8.99 -0.08
C HIS A 142 24.54 -9.61 1.22
N TYR A 143 24.23 -8.81 2.23
CA TYR A 143 23.67 -9.33 3.48
C TYR A 143 22.29 -9.93 3.27
N VAL A 144 21.44 -9.23 2.54
CA VAL A 144 20.08 -9.71 2.25
C VAL A 144 20.11 -10.99 1.41
N ASN A 145 20.98 -11.06 0.41
CA ASN A 145 21.12 -12.24 -0.45
C ASN A 145 21.75 -13.42 0.30
N GLU A 146 22.96 -13.26 0.84
CA GLU A 146 23.74 -14.37 1.38
C GLU A 146 23.28 -14.80 2.77
N THR A 147 22.79 -13.88 3.60
CA THR A 147 22.41 -14.19 4.99
C THR A 147 20.92 -14.39 5.16
N LEU A 148 20.09 -13.58 4.50
CA LEU A 148 18.64 -13.64 4.65
C LEU A 148 17.95 -14.40 3.51
N ALA A 149 18.64 -14.63 2.39
CA ALA A 149 18.09 -15.24 1.18
C ALA A 149 16.73 -14.64 0.76
N PHE A 150 16.54 -13.32 1.00
CA PHE A 150 15.27 -12.62 0.78
C PHE A 150 14.04 -13.31 1.43
N ALA A 151 14.24 -14.08 2.51
CA ALA A 151 13.17 -14.81 3.20
C ALA A 151 12.35 -13.91 4.15
N VAL A 152 12.96 -12.82 4.63
CA VAL A 152 12.32 -11.80 5.46
C VAL A 152 12.72 -10.41 4.96
N LYS A 153 11.87 -9.42 5.24
CA LYS A 153 12.16 -8.02 4.91
C LYS A 153 13.31 -7.47 5.75
N ARG A 154 14.09 -6.57 5.15
CA ARG A 154 15.15 -5.80 5.79
C ARG A 154 15.09 -4.38 5.25
N GLY A 155 15.41 -3.37 6.04
CA GLY A 155 15.49 -2.01 5.56
C GLY A 155 16.41 -1.11 6.35
N GLY A 156 16.58 0.10 5.86
CA GLY A 156 17.45 1.11 6.44
C GLY A 156 17.07 2.52 6.00
N MET A 157 17.61 3.49 6.73
CA MET A 157 17.54 4.91 6.38
C MET A 157 18.76 5.28 5.55
N MET A 158 18.52 5.89 4.40
CA MET A 158 19.54 6.32 3.47
C MET A 158 20.01 7.72 3.83
N TYR A 159 21.32 7.93 3.87
CA TYR A 159 21.95 9.22 4.15
C TYR A 159 22.93 9.59 3.05
N GLY A 160 23.01 10.89 2.78
CA GLY A 160 23.94 11.45 1.81
C GLY A 160 23.56 12.90 1.51
N THR A 161 23.63 13.30 0.24
CA THR A 161 23.45 14.70 -0.16
C THR A 161 22.34 14.89 -1.19
N VAL A 162 21.86 16.13 -1.32
CA VAL A 162 20.88 16.53 -2.33
C VAL A 162 21.41 17.75 -3.06
N SER A 163 21.57 17.65 -4.38
CA SER A 163 22.03 18.76 -5.20
C SER A 163 20.91 19.79 -5.43
N PRO A 164 21.25 21.04 -5.81
CA PRO A 164 20.25 22.06 -6.15
C PRO A 164 19.31 21.65 -7.31
N GLU A 165 19.76 20.76 -8.18
CA GLU A 165 18.99 20.22 -9.30
C GLU A 165 18.03 19.09 -8.88
N GLY A 166 18.07 18.67 -7.62
CA GLY A 166 17.22 17.60 -7.09
C GLY A 166 17.80 16.19 -7.27
N LYS A 167 19.13 16.07 -7.44
CA LYS A 167 19.82 14.79 -7.48
C LYS A 167 20.12 14.33 -6.06
N VAL A 168 19.74 13.12 -5.73
CA VAL A 168 20.02 12.51 -4.43
C VAL A 168 21.21 11.57 -4.55
N GLU A 169 22.24 11.78 -3.75
CA GLU A 169 23.37 10.86 -3.62
C GLU A 169 23.26 10.18 -2.24
N VAL A 170 23.28 8.85 -2.23
CA VAL A 170 23.23 8.02 -1.02
C VAL A 170 24.64 7.47 -0.76
N ASP A 171 25.27 7.94 0.31
CA ASP A 171 26.64 7.60 0.70
C ASP A 171 26.70 6.47 1.73
N PHE A 172 25.69 6.34 2.59
CA PHE A 172 25.59 5.23 3.54
C PHE A 172 24.14 4.89 3.90
N ILE A 173 23.93 3.67 4.39
CA ILE A 173 22.63 3.15 4.85
C ILE A 173 22.78 2.79 6.33
N TYR A 174 22.05 3.49 7.19
CA TYR A 174 21.91 3.10 8.59
C TYR A 174 20.76 2.09 8.72
N GLU A 175 21.00 0.95 9.35
CA GLU A 175 19.98 -0.09 9.57
C GLU A 175 19.50 -0.03 11.03
N PRO A 176 18.31 0.55 11.33
CA PRO A 176 17.81 0.61 12.70
C PRO A 176 17.58 -0.78 13.29
N PRO A 177 17.48 -0.92 14.63
CA PRO A 177 16.99 -2.13 15.25
C PRO A 177 15.62 -2.48 14.65
N GLN A 178 15.47 -3.71 14.14
CA GLN A 178 14.32 -4.05 13.31
C GLN A 178 13.96 -5.54 13.38
N GLN A 179 12.70 -5.83 13.07
CA GLN A 179 12.19 -7.18 12.90
C GLN A 179 11.45 -7.27 11.56
N GLY A 180 12.05 -8.04 10.65
CA GLY A 180 11.43 -8.41 9.39
C GLY A 180 10.62 -9.69 9.50
N THR A 181 9.51 -9.75 8.79
CA THR A 181 8.78 -10.98 8.45
C THR A 181 8.68 -11.09 6.93
N GLU A 182 7.92 -12.05 6.42
CA GLU A 182 7.67 -12.19 4.98
C GLU A 182 6.95 -10.96 4.40
N ASP A 183 5.92 -10.47 5.10
CA ASP A 183 5.05 -9.39 4.60
C ASP A 183 5.32 -8.03 5.24
N ASN A 184 5.98 -7.98 6.40
CA ASN A 184 6.11 -6.76 7.20
C ASN A 184 7.56 -6.46 7.61
N LEU A 185 7.84 -5.18 7.83
CA LEU A 185 9.11 -4.68 8.35
C LEU A 185 8.85 -3.70 9.49
N LEU A 186 9.19 -4.09 10.71
CA LEU A 186 9.02 -3.25 11.88
C LEU A 186 10.36 -2.67 12.34
N PHE A 187 10.43 -1.36 12.50
CA PHE A 187 11.56 -0.66 13.11
C PHE A 187 11.28 -0.38 14.59
N PHE A 188 12.25 -0.72 15.44
CA PHE A 188 12.29 -0.36 16.85
C PHE A 188 13.16 0.89 16.99
N ARG A 189 12.52 2.07 16.92
CA ARG A 189 13.22 3.35 16.96
C ARG A 189 13.95 3.56 18.27
N ASP A 190 15.27 3.63 18.22
CA ASP A 190 16.13 4.02 19.32
C ASP A 190 16.51 5.49 19.16
N HIS A 191 15.92 6.36 19.99
CA HIS A 191 16.08 7.81 19.85
C HIS A 191 17.48 8.28 20.23
N ASP A 192 18.19 7.52 21.08
CA ASP A 192 19.55 7.86 21.47
C ASP A 192 20.52 7.45 20.36
N GLU A 193 20.37 6.26 19.78
CA GLU A 193 21.15 5.85 18.60
C GLU A 193 20.85 6.75 17.38
N GLU A 194 19.59 7.04 17.08
CA GLU A 194 19.21 7.95 15.99
C GLU A 194 19.85 9.35 16.17
N ARG A 195 19.97 9.85 17.40
CA ARG A 195 20.66 11.13 17.66
C ARG A 195 22.15 11.08 17.31
N LEU A 196 22.82 9.96 17.58
CA LEU A 196 24.22 9.74 17.19
C LEU A 196 24.36 9.71 15.67
N VAL A 197 23.48 8.98 14.99
CA VAL A 197 23.47 8.89 13.53
C VAL A 197 23.30 10.26 12.89
N GLU A 198 22.34 11.07 13.38
CA GLU A 198 22.14 12.43 12.88
C GLU A 198 23.33 13.35 13.17
N ALA A 199 23.96 13.25 14.34
CA ALA A 199 25.16 14.03 14.65
C ALA A 199 26.35 13.69 13.73
N ILE A 200 26.55 12.40 13.43
CA ILE A 200 27.56 11.95 12.47
C ILE A 200 27.23 12.46 11.07
N ALA A 201 25.98 12.30 10.62
CA ALA A 201 25.54 12.75 9.30
C ALA A 201 25.79 14.26 9.11
N VAL A 202 25.38 15.09 10.09
CA VAL A 202 25.62 16.53 10.08
C VAL A 202 27.11 16.86 9.99
N GLY A 203 27.96 16.20 10.80
CA GLY A 203 29.41 16.41 10.75
C GLY A 203 30.07 15.94 9.45
N LEU A 204 29.45 15.00 8.73
CA LEU A 204 29.84 14.59 7.38
C LEU A 204 29.29 15.53 6.29
N GLY A 205 28.45 16.51 6.64
CA GLY A 205 27.72 17.36 5.70
C GLY A 205 26.65 16.62 4.91
N MET A 206 26.14 15.53 5.48
CA MET A 206 25.10 14.68 4.92
C MET A 206 23.80 14.84 5.70
N ARG A 207 22.72 14.33 5.14
CA ARG A 207 21.38 14.31 5.77
C ARG A 207 20.66 13.01 5.43
N LYS A 208 19.60 12.71 6.16
CA LYS A 208 18.66 11.65 5.79
C LYS A 208 17.95 12.02 4.48
N VAL A 209 18.06 11.17 3.47
CA VAL A 209 17.56 11.41 2.10
C VAL A 209 16.52 10.39 1.63
N GLY A 210 16.38 9.27 2.32
CA GLY A 210 15.40 8.27 1.92
C GLY A 210 15.31 7.05 2.82
N PHE A 211 14.50 6.11 2.36
CA PHE A 211 14.25 4.82 3.00
C PHE A 211 14.46 3.70 1.98
N ILE A 212 15.20 2.66 2.36
CA ILE A 212 15.43 1.46 1.55
C ILE A 212 14.87 0.24 2.26
N PHE A 213 14.24 -0.68 1.53
CA PHE A 213 13.83 -1.97 2.07
C PHE A 213 13.84 -3.07 1.02
N THR A 214 13.70 -4.31 1.48
CA THR A 214 13.70 -5.49 0.62
C THR A 214 12.30 -6.07 0.46
N GLN A 215 12.02 -6.58 -0.73
CA GLN A 215 10.88 -7.47 -0.96
C GLN A 215 11.32 -8.91 -0.82
N THR A 216 10.43 -9.76 -0.32
CA THR A 216 10.72 -11.19 -0.16
C THR A 216 10.44 -11.95 -1.46
N ILE A 217 11.05 -13.14 -1.60
CA ILE A 217 10.90 -13.97 -2.81
C ILE A 217 9.44 -14.34 -3.09
N SER A 218 8.61 -14.45 -2.04
CA SER A 218 7.19 -14.75 -2.21
C SER A 218 6.39 -13.57 -2.76
N GLN A 219 6.84 -12.34 -2.53
CA GLN A 219 6.22 -11.13 -3.05
C GLN A 219 6.47 -10.94 -4.54
N ASP A 220 7.64 -11.36 -5.05
CA ASP A 220 7.97 -11.29 -6.49
C ASP A 220 6.97 -12.04 -7.39
N LYS A 221 6.20 -12.98 -6.81
CA LYS A 221 5.13 -13.71 -7.51
C LYS A 221 3.79 -12.97 -7.56
N LYS A 222 3.67 -11.78 -6.95
CA LYS A 222 2.43 -11.02 -6.83
C LYS A 222 2.40 -9.87 -7.84
N ASP A 223 1.23 -9.58 -8.40
CA ASP A 223 1.02 -8.57 -9.46
C ASP A 223 0.84 -7.15 -8.89
N TYR A 224 1.84 -6.65 -8.16
CA TYR A 224 1.90 -5.26 -7.69
C TYR A 224 3.36 -4.83 -7.42
N THR A 225 3.67 -3.54 -7.58
CA THR A 225 5.00 -3.03 -7.27
C THR A 225 5.22 -2.89 -5.76
N LEU A 226 4.36 -2.14 -5.06
CA LEU A 226 4.39 -2.04 -3.60
C LEU A 226 3.05 -2.50 -3.00
N SER A 227 3.12 -3.19 -1.88
CA SER A 227 1.96 -3.54 -1.06
C SER A 227 1.44 -2.32 -0.30
N ASN A 228 0.19 -2.38 0.16
CA ASN A 228 -0.42 -1.32 0.96
C ASN A 228 0.37 -1.00 2.24
N ARG A 229 0.96 -2.01 2.90
CA ARG A 229 1.85 -1.82 4.07
C ARG A 229 3.12 -1.05 3.71
N GLU A 230 3.73 -1.37 2.57
CA GLU A 230 4.94 -0.68 2.09
C GLU A 230 4.63 0.75 1.66
N VAL A 231 3.51 0.99 0.97
CA VAL A 231 3.05 2.35 0.63
C VAL A 231 2.84 3.18 1.89
N LEU A 232 2.17 2.65 2.91
CA LEU A 232 1.96 3.36 4.17
C LEU A 232 3.27 3.68 4.87
N GLN A 233 4.20 2.71 4.95
CA GLN A 233 5.49 2.92 5.60
C GLN A 233 6.35 3.93 4.83
N ALA A 234 6.39 3.85 3.50
CA ALA A 234 7.08 4.82 2.66
C ALA A 234 6.48 6.23 2.78
N ALA A 235 5.14 6.33 2.78
CA ALA A 235 4.43 7.59 2.98
C ALA A 235 4.66 8.17 4.37
N GLN A 236 4.74 7.32 5.41
CA GLN A 236 5.08 7.73 6.76
C GLN A 236 6.47 8.38 6.80
N PHE A 237 7.52 7.67 6.35
CA PHE A 237 8.88 8.20 6.43
C PHE A 237 9.10 9.43 5.55
N HIS A 238 8.49 9.48 4.36
CA HIS A 238 8.51 10.69 3.54
C HIS A 238 7.75 11.83 4.24
N SER A 239 6.63 11.56 4.90
CA SER A 239 5.86 12.60 5.61
C SER A 239 6.56 13.15 6.84
N GLU A 240 7.32 12.31 7.55
CA GLU A 240 8.22 12.70 8.66
C GLU A 240 9.42 13.51 8.17
N SER A 241 9.78 13.38 6.89
CA SER A 241 10.80 14.18 6.25
C SER A 241 10.27 15.53 5.77
N GLU A 242 11.13 16.55 5.82
CA GLU A 242 10.90 17.85 5.18
C GLU A 242 11.52 17.93 3.77
N LEU A 243 12.13 16.84 3.30
CA LEU A 243 12.81 16.77 2.01
C LEU A 243 11.80 16.45 0.90
N LYS A 244 11.70 17.33 -0.10
CA LYS A 244 10.84 17.10 -1.26
C LYS A 244 11.38 16.02 -2.18
N GLU A 245 12.70 15.84 -2.22
CA GLU A 245 13.39 14.88 -3.09
C GLU A 245 13.50 13.49 -2.44
N TRP A 246 12.75 13.22 -1.38
CA TRP A 246 12.81 11.96 -0.62
C TRP A 246 12.63 10.73 -1.52
N VAL A 247 13.50 9.74 -1.35
CA VAL A 247 13.52 8.51 -2.15
C VAL A 247 13.11 7.29 -1.32
N THR A 248 12.28 6.45 -1.91
CA THR A 248 11.99 5.09 -1.45
C THR A 248 12.63 4.09 -2.40
N ALA A 249 13.63 3.37 -1.92
CA ALA A 249 14.35 2.35 -2.66
C ALA A 249 13.87 0.94 -2.27
N VAL A 250 13.77 0.06 -3.26
CA VAL A 250 13.31 -1.32 -3.10
C VAL A 250 14.37 -2.23 -3.66
N VAL A 251 14.75 -3.24 -2.88
CA VAL A 251 15.70 -4.28 -3.31
C VAL A 251 14.96 -5.61 -3.40
N LYS A 252 14.98 -6.23 -4.57
CA LYS A 252 14.30 -7.50 -4.83
C LYS A 252 15.22 -8.46 -5.57
N LEU A 253 14.84 -9.73 -5.58
CA LEU A 253 15.52 -10.75 -6.35
C LEU A 253 14.71 -10.97 -7.64
N GLU A 254 15.34 -10.78 -8.80
CA GLU A 254 14.72 -11.05 -10.09
C GLU A 254 15.36 -12.28 -10.73
N VAL A 255 14.52 -13.16 -11.29
CA VAL A 255 15.00 -14.30 -12.07
C VAL A 255 15.33 -13.84 -13.48
N ASN A 256 16.59 -13.98 -13.88
CA ASN A 256 17.04 -13.63 -15.22
C ASN A 256 16.67 -14.72 -16.25
N GLU A 257 16.85 -14.41 -17.54
CA GLU A 257 16.43 -15.28 -18.66
C GLU A 257 17.13 -16.66 -18.64
N ASP A 258 18.31 -16.74 -18.04
CA ASP A 258 19.10 -17.97 -17.92
C ASP A 258 18.72 -18.82 -16.67
N GLY A 259 17.72 -18.37 -15.90
CA GLY A 259 17.28 -19.03 -14.67
C GLY A 259 18.20 -18.78 -13.46
N GLY A 260 19.17 -17.87 -13.59
CA GLY A 260 19.90 -17.28 -12.47
C GLY A 260 19.05 -16.24 -11.75
N ALA A 261 19.48 -15.84 -10.55
CA ALA A 261 18.78 -14.85 -9.75
C ALA A 261 19.73 -13.68 -9.48
N ASP A 262 19.33 -12.49 -9.92
CA ASP A 262 20.08 -11.25 -9.75
C ASP A 262 19.36 -10.33 -8.77
N VAL A 263 20.12 -9.60 -7.96
CA VAL A 263 19.54 -8.59 -7.09
C VAL A 263 19.29 -7.31 -7.89
N HIS A 264 18.04 -6.86 -7.89
CA HIS A 264 17.57 -5.68 -8.60
C HIS A 264 17.17 -4.57 -7.63
N PHE A 265 17.49 -3.33 -8.00
CA PHE A 265 17.11 -2.13 -7.26
C PHE A 265 16.08 -1.34 -8.06
N GLU A 266 14.99 -0.96 -7.41
CA GLU A 266 14.02 0.00 -7.92
C GLU A 266 13.96 1.22 -7.01
N ALA A 267 13.64 2.38 -7.56
CA ALA A 267 13.54 3.62 -6.81
C ALA A 267 12.27 4.38 -7.19
N PHE A 268 11.58 4.83 -6.16
CA PHE A 268 10.33 5.56 -6.28
C PHE A 268 10.35 6.78 -5.39
N GLN A 269 9.54 7.75 -5.77
CA GLN A 269 9.08 8.80 -4.90
C GLN A 269 7.59 8.62 -4.68
N MET A 270 7.14 8.75 -3.44
CA MET A 270 5.71 8.77 -3.15
C MET A 270 5.11 10.07 -3.67
N SER A 271 4.00 9.96 -4.41
CA SER A 271 3.34 11.12 -5.03
C SER A 271 2.86 12.13 -3.99
N ASP A 272 2.77 13.40 -4.37
CA ASP A 272 2.30 14.48 -3.50
C ASP A 272 0.90 14.17 -2.94
N MET A 273 0.07 13.49 -3.74
CA MET A 273 -1.26 13.05 -3.32
C MET A 273 -1.19 11.96 -2.26
N CYS A 274 -0.28 10.99 -2.40
CA CYS A 274 -0.05 9.96 -1.38
C CYS A 274 0.31 10.61 -0.03
N ILE A 275 1.30 11.51 -0.04
CA ILE A 275 1.76 12.21 1.16
C ILE A 275 0.66 13.06 1.78
N ARG A 276 -0.12 13.76 0.95
CA ARG A 276 -1.27 14.54 1.42
C ARG A 276 -2.33 13.67 2.09
N LEU A 277 -2.73 12.58 1.43
CA LEU A 277 -3.73 11.65 1.97
C LEU A 277 -3.26 11.02 3.29
N PHE A 278 -1.97 10.70 3.40
CA PHE A 278 -1.39 10.20 4.64
C PHE A 278 -1.44 11.23 5.76
N LYS A 279 -0.95 12.46 5.51
CA LYS A 279 -0.95 13.55 6.51
C LYS A 279 -2.35 13.96 6.95
N GLU A 280 -3.34 13.90 6.06
CA GLU A 280 -4.74 14.17 6.36
C GLU A 280 -5.48 12.95 6.96
N GLY A 281 -4.81 11.82 7.15
CA GLY A 281 -5.36 10.63 7.82
C GLY A 281 -6.41 9.87 7.00
N TRP A 282 -6.36 9.96 5.67
CA TRP A 282 -7.33 9.34 4.77
C TRP A 282 -7.14 7.83 4.60
N PHE A 283 -5.93 7.33 4.77
CA PHE A 283 -5.68 5.90 4.67
C PHE A 283 -6.31 5.12 5.83
N GLU A 284 -6.82 3.94 5.52
CA GLU A 284 -7.03 2.88 6.48
C GLU A 284 -5.68 2.28 6.86
N THR A 285 -5.34 2.32 8.15
CA THR A 285 -4.04 1.88 8.66
C THR A 285 -4.11 0.49 9.27
N ASP A 286 -5.30 0.05 9.67
CA ASP A 286 -5.55 -1.27 10.25
C ASP A 286 -5.74 -2.30 9.12
N ILE A 287 -4.62 -2.70 8.52
CA ILE A 287 -4.62 -3.65 7.39
C ILE A 287 -4.73 -5.09 7.93
N GLY A 288 -5.91 -5.70 7.75
CA GLY A 288 -6.16 -7.11 8.05
C GLY A 288 -5.46 -8.09 7.10
N GLU A 289 -5.50 -9.38 7.41
CA GLU A 289 -4.89 -10.44 6.57
C GLU A 289 -5.65 -10.64 5.24
N ASP A 290 -6.97 -10.42 5.23
CA ASP A 290 -7.82 -10.59 4.03
C ASP A 290 -7.78 -9.41 3.05
N PHE A 291 -7.01 -8.35 3.36
CA PHE A 291 -6.93 -7.18 2.50
C PHE A 291 -6.08 -7.49 1.26
N ASP A 292 -6.54 -7.04 0.10
CA ASP A 292 -5.74 -7.12 -1.13
C ASP A 292 -4.49 -6.23 -0.98
N PRO A 293 -3.28 -6.79 -0.98
CA PRO A 293 -2.05 -6.01 -0.84
C PRO A 293 -1.85 -5.00 -1.98
N LYS A 294 -2.44 -5.22 -3.17
CA LYS A 294 -2.34 -4.31 -4.31
C LYS A 294 -3.09 -2.99 -4.10
N LEU A 295 -4.02 -2.95 -3.15
CA LEU A 295 -4.95 -1.84 -2.96
C LEU A 295 -4.74 -1.18 -1.59
N SER A 296 -4.59 0.13 -1.61
CA SER A 296 -4.68 0.97 -0.42
C SER A 296 -6.13 1.41 -0.22
N LYS A 297 -6.65 1.16 0.98
CA LYS A 297 -8.04 1.50 1.33
C LYS A 297 -8.13 2.88 1.98
N MET A 298 -9.10 3.67 1.55
CA MET A 298 -9.40 5.00 2.05
C MET A 298 -10.58 4.94 3.03
N LYS A 299 -10.53 5.77 4.07
CA LYS A 299 -11.61 5.95 5.05
C LYS A 299 -12.84 6.66 4.46
N LYS A 300 -12.63 7.46 3.42
CA LYS A 300 -13.64 8.23 2.70
C LYS A 300 -13.55 7.94 1.20
N ASP A 301 -14.61 8.25 0.48
CA ASP A 301 -14.63 8.08 -0.98
C ASP A 301 -13.66 9.09 -1.63
N VAL A 302 -12.90 8.62 -2.61
CA VAL A 302 -11.99 9.40 -3.44
C VAL A 302 -12.32 9.17 -4.91
N VAL A 303 -11.99 10.13 -5.76
CA VAL A 303 -12.23 10.03 -7.21
C VAL A 303 -10.97 9.51 -7.90
N VAL A 304 -11.02 8.32 -8.50
CA VAL A 304 -9.97 7.80 -9.38
C VAL A 304 -10.52 7.74 -10.80
N GLY A 305 -9.97 8.58 -11.69
CA GLY A 305 -10.50 8.77 -13.04
C GLY A 305 -11.91 9.37 -13.04
N VAL A 306 -12.94 8.53 -13.24
CA VAL A 306 -14.36 8.91 -13.21
C VAL A 306 -15.18 8.15 -12.16
N LYS A 307 -14.53 7.30 -11.36
CA LYS A 307 -15.20 6.44 -10.37
C LYS A 307 -14.90 6.95 -8.97
N ASP A 308 -15.94 6.97 -8.14
CA ASP A 308 -15.82 7.11 -6.70
C ASP A 308 -15.49 5.73 -6.12
N THR A 309 -14.40 5.62 -5.37
CA THR A 309 -13.92 4.36 -4.78
C THR A 309 -13.28 4.63 -3.42
N ARG A 310 -13.14 3.58 -2.62
CA ARG A 310 -12.27 3.58 -1.44
C ARG A 310 -11.04 2.73 -1.63
N ASP A 311 -11.03 1.84 -2.60
CA ASP A 311 -9.87 1.01 -2.90
C ASP A 311 -9.12 1.65 -4.07
N VAL A 312 -7.88 2.03 -3.82
CA VAL A 312 -6.99 2.72 -4.75
C VAL A 312 -5.81 1.82 -5.05
N ASP A 313 -5.54 1.57 -6.33
CA ASP A 313 -4.37 0.81 -6.76
C ASP A 313 -3.08 1.55 -6.36
N ASN A 314 -2.17 0.84 -5.71
CA ASN A 314 -0.95 1.41 -5.13
C ASN A 314 -0.07 2.11 -6.18
N ASP A 315 -0.12 1.69 -7.45
CA ASP A 315 0.66 2.30 -8.54
C ASP A 315 0.28 3.77 -8.78
N PHE A 316 -0.88 4.25 -8.34
CA PHE A 316 -1.22 5.67 -8.39
C PHE A 316 -0.37 6.53 -7.46
N PHE A 317 0.26 5.92 -6.47
CA PHE A 317 1.09 6.60 -5.50
C PHE A 317 2.58 6.56 -5.84
N LEU A 318 2.99 5.73 -6.79
CA LEU A 318 4.40 5.53 -7.13
C LEU A 318 4.80 6.43 -8.29
N VAL A 319 5.89 7.17 -8.11
CA VAL A 319 6.54 7.95 -9.16
C VAL A 319 7.95 7.42 -9.34
N VAL A 320 8.27 6.88 -10.52
CA VAL A 320 9.57 6.22 -10.78
C VAL A 320 10.71 7.24 -10.74
N VAL A 321 11.80 6.88 -10.07
CA VAL A 321 13.05 7.67 -9.99
C VAL A 321 14.17 6.91 -10.69
N LYS A 322 14.99 7.62 -11.47
CA LYS A 322 16.13 7.00 -12.16
C LYS A 322 17.23 6.64 -11.17
N ILE A 323 17.86 5.48 -11.37
CA ILE A 323 18.96 5.00 -10.55
C ILE A 323 20.29 5.16 -11.26
N PHE A 324 21.27 5.69 -10.55
CA PHE A 324 22.68 5.79 -10.93
C PHE A 324 23.55 5.20 -9.81
N ASP A 325 24.85 5.09 -10.08
CA ASP A 325 25.84 4.75 -9.06
C ASP A 325 26.96 5.80 -8.99
N HIS A 326 27.63 5.82 -7.83
CA HIS A 326 28.84 6.61 -7.63
C HIS A 326 29.78 5.90 -6.66
N GLN A 327 30.96 6.48 -6.46
CA GLN A 327 31.87 6.08 -5.39
C GLN A 327 31.98 7.25 -4.40
N GLY A 328 31.41 7.06 -3.23
CA GLY A 328 31.38 8.04 -2.14
C GLY A 328 32.73 8.16 -1.40
N PRO A 329 32.83 9.12 -0.47
CA PRO A 329 34.04 9.40 0.28
C PRO A 329 34.29 8.44 1.46
N LEU A 330 33.25 7.69 1.86
CA LEU A 330 33.30 6.74 2.97
C LEU A 330 33.62 5.33 2.45
N SER A 331 34.33 4.56 3.26
CA SER A 331 34.43 3.11 3.07
C SER A 331 33.28 2.41 3.77
N THR A 332 32.86 1.27 3.21
CA THR A 332 31.87 0.36 3.84
C THR A 332 32.53 -1.00 4.10
N THR A 333 33.48 -1.03 5.04
CA THR A 333 34.29 -2.23 5.33
C THR A 333 34.23 -2.67 6.79
N PHE A 334 33.63 -1.83 7.65
CA PHE A 334 33.34 -2.15 9.03
C PHE A 334 32.03 -2.95 9.17
N PRO A 335 31.90 -3.83 10.18
CA PRO A 335 30.64 -4.53 10.42
C PRO A 335 29.48 -3.57 10.72
N ILE A 336 28.36 -3.80 10.06
CA ILE A 336 27.12 -3.00 10.19
C ILE A 336 26.33 -3.46 11.43
N GLU A 337 25.86 -2.50 12.21
CA GLU A 337 25.03 -2.68 13.39
C GLU A 337 23.68 -3.37 13.12
N ASN A 338 23.04 -3.85 14.19
CA ASN A 338 21.68 -4.41 14.15
C ASN A 338 21.46 -5.59 13.19
N ARG A 339 22.54 -6.24 12.75
CA ARG A 339 22.55 -7.49 11.99
C ARG A 339 22.77 -8.69 12.94
N ASN A 340 22.69 -9.91 12.41
CA ASN A 340 22.77 -11.16 13.21
C ASN A 340 24.03 -11.29 14.07
N VAL A 341 25.13 -10.64 13.68
CA VAL A 341 26.38 -10.65 14.44
C VAL A 341 26.57 -9.27 15.08
N PRO A 342 26.65 -9.17 16.42
CA PRO A 342 26.84 -7.90 17.09
C PRO A 342 28.24 -7.33 16.79
N VAL A 343 28.30 -6.01 16.59
CA VAL A 343 29.56 -5.29 16.40
C VAL A 343 30.29 -5.21 17.74
N THR A 344 31.55 -5.63 17.77
CA THR A 344 32.37 -5.68 19.00
C THR A 344 33.59 -4.79 18.89
N MET A 345 34.19 -4.43 20.04
CA MET A 345 35.47 -3.69 20.06
C MET A 345 36.61 -4.47 19.39
N LYS A 346 36.54 -5.80 19.33
CA LYS A 346 37.48 -6.62 18.58
C LYS A 346 37.41 -6.35 17.07
N ALA A 347 36.23 -6.01 16.55
CA ALA A 347 36.08 -5.58 15.16
C ALA A 347 36.83 -4.26 14.89
N LEU A 348 36.78 -3.31 15.83
CA LEU A 348 37.57 -2.07 15.77
C LEU A 348 39.06 -2.37 15.64
N LYS A 349 39.60 -3.24 16.51
CA LYS A 349 41.00 -3.67 16.44
C LYS A 349 41.35 -4.29 15.09
N ASN A 350 40.57 -5.27 14.64
CA ASN A 350 40.82 -5.95 13.37
C ASN A 350 40.75 -4.99 12.17
N HIS A 351 39.84 -4.02 12.21
CA HIS A 351 39.72 -2.99 11.18
C HIS A 351 40.93 -2.06 11.15
N LEU A 352 41.30 -1.54 12.32
CA LEU A 352 42.49 -0.70 12.49
C LEU A 352 43.76 -1.45 12.10
N ASP A 353 43.85 -2.75 12.37
CA ASP A 353 45.00 -3.58 12.03
C ASP A 353 45.13 -3.81 10.52
N ARG A 354 44.01 -4.07 9.83
CA ARG A 354 43.97 -4.24 8.37
C ARG A 354 44.30 -2.94 7.62
N SER A 355 44.00 -1.80 8.22
CA SER A 355 44.13 -0.47 7.60
C SER A 355 45.37 0.32 8.05
N LYS A 356 46.33 -0.30 8.77
CA LYS A 356 47.53 0.38 9.31
C LYS A 356 48.35 1.16 8.28
N GLY A 357 48.32 0.74 7.01
CA GLY A 357 49.05 1.41 5.93
C GLY A 357 48.44 2.74 5.47
N LEU A 358 47.22 3.08 5.92
CA LEU A 358 46.51 4.28 5.51
C LEU A 358 46.65 5.41 6.55
N PRO A 359 46.53 6.68 6.14
CA PRO A 359 46.38 7.81 7.08
C PRO A 359 45.24 7.56 8.06
N PHE A 360 45.40 7.97 9.33
CA PHE A 360 44.42 7.69 10.38
C PHE A 360 42.99 8.11 10.02
N VAL A 361 42.83 9.28 9.39
CA VAL A 361 41.51 9.77 8.94
C VAL A 361 40.84 8.77 7.97
N LYS A 362 41.59 8.21 7.02
CA LYS A 362 41.08 7.19 6.09
C LYS A 362 40.69 5.89 6.77
N ARG A 363 41.37 5.54 7.88
CA ARG A 363 41.07 4.33 8.67
C ARG A 363 39.73 4.45 9.40
N ILE A 364 39.32 5.68 9.74
CA ILE A 364 38.06 5.96 10.44
C ILE A 364 36.96 6.52 9.52
N SER A 365 37.23 6.70 8.22
CA SER A 365 36.25 7.12 7.20
C SER A 365 35.24 6.00 6.88
N ASP A 366 34.53 5.50 7.88
CA ASP A 366 33.49 4.49 7.75
C ASP A 366 32.37 4.86 8.73
N PHE A 367 31.14 5.02 8.22
CA PHE A 367 30.01 5.46 9.03
C PHE A 367 29.72 4.51 10.20
N HIS A 368 29.75 3.20 9.96
CA HIS A 368 29.43 2.18 10.98
C HIS A 368 30.52 2.14 12.06
N LEU A 369 31.77 2.41 11.68
CA LEU A 369 32.86 2.60 12.65
C LEU A 369 32.62 3.86 13.49
N LEU A 370 32.30 5.00 12.87
CA LEU A 370 32.01 6.24 13.58
C LEU A 370 30.83 6.07 14.55
N LEU A 371 29.80 5.31 14.16
CA LEU A 371 28.67 4.99 15.04
C LEU A 371 29.12 4.17 16.25
N LEU A 372 29.99 3.17 16.09
CA LEU A 372 30.55 2.43 17.23
C LEU A 372 31.32 3.36 18.18
N LEU A 373 32.15 4.26 17.65
CA LEU A 373 32.92 5.20 18.47
C LEU A 373 32.02 6.20 19.19
N SER A 374 30.96 6.67 18.54
CA SER A 374 30.02 7.65 19.09
C SER A 374 29.33 7.20 20.37
N ARG A 375 29.25 5.88 20.63
CA ARG A 375 28.68 5.31 21.85
C ARG A 375 29.50 5.58 23.11
N VAL A 376 30.76 5.99 22.99
CA VAL A 376 31.63 6.31 24.13
C VAL A 376 32.19 7.73 24.09
N LEU A 377 31.90 8.48 23.04
CA LEU A 377 32.36 9.84 22.82
C LEU A 377 31.24 10.83 23.14
N ASP A 378 31.61 12.08 23.45
CA ASP A 378 30.61 13.11 23.66
C ASP A 378 29.93 13.50 22.34
N VAL A 379 28.60 13.35 22.30
CA VAL A 379 27.78 13.57 21.10
C VAL A 379 27.80 15.03 20.66
N SER A 380 27.99 15.97 21.60
CA SER A 380 27.89 17.40 21.32
C SER A 380 29.20 18.00 20.81
N SER A 381 30.33 17.32 21.04
CA SER A 381 31.66 17.88 20.77
C SER A 381 32.56 16.92 19.99
N ASP A 382 32.76 15.69 20.49
CA ASP A 382 33.72 14.75 19.90
C ASP A 382 33.22 14.15 18.58
N VAL A 383 31.95 13.76 18.53
CA VAL A 383 31.35 13.11 17.35
C VAL A 383 31.36 14.06 16.13
N PRO A 384 30.88 15.31 16.24
CA PRO A 384 30.97 16.26 15.13
C PRO A 384 32.41 16.55 14.70
N ALA A 385 33.35 16.69 15.65
CA ALA A 385 34.75 16.97 15.33
C ALA A 385 35.43 15.83 14.56
N LEU A 386 35.17 14.57 14.92
CA LEU A 386 35.67 13.42 14.17
C LEU A 386 35.04 13.30 12.78
N ALA A 387 33.72 13.51 12.69
CA ALA A 387 33.01 13.50 11.43
C ALA A 387 33.50 14.62 10.49
N GLU A 388 33.77 15.83 11.00
CA GLU A 388 34.36 16.93 10.22
C GLU A 388 35.76 16.59 9.72
N CYS A 389 36.59 15.93 10.54
CA CYS A 389 37.90 15.44 10.09
C CYS A 389 37.75 14.47 8.91
N VAL A 390 36.77 13.56 8.99
CA VAL A 390 36.46 12.62 7.90
C VAL A 390 35.93 13.37 6.68
N GLN A 391 35.02 14.32 6.84
CA GLN A 391 34.48 15.12 5.73
C GLN A 391 35.58 15.87 4.97
N THR A 392 36.43 16.57 5.72
CA THR A 392 37.49 17.44 5.18
C THR A 392 38.78 16.69 4.85
N GLN A 393 38.84 15.40 5.19
CA GLN A 393 40.02 14.55 5.06
C GLN A 393 41.27 15.16 5.74
N THR A 394 41.05 15.84 6.87
CA THR A 394 42.10 16.50 7.65
C THR A 394 42.71 15.58 8.70
N ALA A 395 43.81 16.02 9.31
CA ALA A 395 44.50 15.24 10.33
C ALA A 395 43.66 15.16 11.61
N VAL A 396 43.34 13.93 12.03
CA VAL A 396 42.66 13.68 13.30
C VAL A 396 43.54 14.16 14.47
N PRO A 397 43.01 14.92 15.44
CA PRO A 397 43.75 15.33 16.64
C PRO A 397 44.34 14.13 17.40
N GLU A 398 45.55 14.30 17.93
CA GLU A 398 46.31 13.20 18.53
C GLU A 398 45.61 12.55 19.73
N GLY A 399 44.88 13.34 20.52
CA GLY A 399 44.08 12.83 21.64
C GLY A 399 43.04 11.79 21.21
N TYR A 400 42.35 12.02 20.08
CA TYR A 400 41.39 11.06 19.55
C TYR A 400 42.06 9.81 19.01
N LYS A 401 43.23 9.93 18.36
CA LYS A 401 43.97 8.76 17.88
C LYS A 401 44.32 7.83 19.04
N ILE A 402 44.91 8.38 20.10
CA ILE A 402 45.31 7.63 21.29
C ILE A 402 44.08 6.97 21.93
N LEU A 403 42.98 7.70 22.06
CA LEU A 403 41.73 7.17 22.63
C LEU A 403 41.21 5.98 21.83
N ILE A 404 41.07 6.14 20.51
CA ILE A 404 40.56 5.10 19.62
C ILE A 404 41.49 3.88 19.58
N GLU A 405 42.80 4.08 19.56
CA GLU A 405 43.78 2.98 19.59
C GLU A 405 43.80 2.27 20.95
N SER A 406 43.63 2.99 22.05
CA SER A 406 43.47 2.42 23.39
C SER A 406 42.22 1.57 23.48
N MET A 407 41.09 2.08 22.97
CA MET A 407 39.82 1.36 22.87
C MET A 407 39.95 0.06 22.07
N ALA A 408 40.65 0.10 20.94
CA ALA A 408 40.92 -1.08 20.12
C ALA A 408 41.85 -2.08 20.82
N SER A 409 42.81 -1.60 21.60
CA SER A 409 43.80 -2.44 22.29
C SER A 409 43.24 -3.13 23.53
N ALA A 410 42.22 -2.54 24.16
CA ALA A 410 41.55 -3.10 25.34
C ALA A 410 40.54 -4.23 25.01
N ALA A 411 40.34 -4.53 23.72
CA ALA A 411 39.31 -5.44 23.20
C ALA A 411 39.72 -6.91 23.05
#